data_AF-A0A972V1W1-F1
#
_entry.id   AF-A0A972V1W1-F1
#
_cell.length_a   1.000
_cell.length_b   1.000
_cell.length_c   1.000
_cell.angle_alpha   90.00
_cell.angle_beta   90.00
_cell.angle_gamma   90.00
#
_symmetry.space_group_name_H-M   'P 1'
#
loop_
_entity.id
_entity.type
_entity.pdbx_description
1 polymer ?
#
loop_
_entity_poly.entity_id
_entity_poly.type
_entity_poly.pdbx_seq_one_letter_code
_entity_poly.pdbx_strand_id
1 'polypeptide(L)'
;GNDLYLARESNPKGFFENALINGINESILEKYDFVNRNKEFPLFDKKHSPFQPTYGQRWLTYIQQGVTIKNFDKEVKEKIIRVISLENFAFKDPRFNYTLKVWNKYLNEEVIFLCIIRHPEIVAESVLKDCQTADYLLDFYISKELVYQLWFNSYSHLLNNLKSIDQGRIVFIHYEQLLSGDILQLLSVKLEARLTSNLISPDLNRSRTKDKSPKHVRELYNHLCKLANFRQKVWWNFF
;
A
#
# COMPACT_ATOMS: atom_id res chain seq x y z
N GLY A 1 12.21 5.65 12.58
CA GLY A 1 11.64 4.73 13.57
C GLY A 1 12.73 3.78 14.02
N ASN A 2 12.78 3.41 15.30
CA ASN A 2 13.92 2.67 15.87
C ASN A 2 13.80 1.14 15.76
N ASP A 3 12.71 0.65 15.14
CA ASP A 3 12.38 -0.77 15.03
C ASP A 3 11.91 -1.10 13.60
N LEU A 4 12.86 -1.03 12.67
CA LEU A 4 12.65 -1.28 11.23
C LEU A 4 12.97 -2.75 10.91
N TYR A 5 12.20 -3.41 10.02
CA TYR A 5 12.54 -4.78 9.63
C TYR A 5 13.88 -4.85 8.89
N LEU A 6 14.63 -5.91 9.19
CA LEU A 6 15.93 -6.21 8.59
C LEU A 6 15.82 -6.42 7.06
N ALA A 7 16.94 -6.21 6.36
CA ALA A 7 17.05 -6.48 4.92
C ALA A 7 16.81 -7.97 4.62
N ARG A 8 16.21 -8.25 3.45
CA ARG A 8 16.05 -9.60 2.89
C ARG A 8 16.37 -9.60 1.40
N GLU A 9 16.53 -10.76 0.79
CA GLU A 9 16.95 -10.89 -0.61
C GLU A 9 16.03 -10.11 -1.59
N SER A 10 14.72 -10.06 -1.32
CA SER A 10 13.76 -9.28 -2.13
C SER A 10 13.78 -7.77 -1.87
N ASN A 11 14.42 -7.30 -0.78
CA ASN A 11 14.59 -5.89 -0.45
C ASN A 11 15.93 -5.65 0.31
N PRO A 12 17.05 -5.47 -0.41
CA PRO A 12 18.39 -5.46 0.16
C PRO A 12 18.72 -4.23 1.02
N LYS A 13 17.85 -3.20 1.06
CA LYS A 13 18.05 -1.99 1.88
C LYS A 13 17.34 -2.04 3.25
N GLY A 14 16.69 -3.14 3.61
CA GLY A 14 15.80 -3.18 4.79
C GLY A 14 14.43 -2.56 4.49
N PHE A 15 13.49 -2.70 5.42
CA PHE A 15 12.18 -2.10 5.27
C PHE A 15 12.10 -0.80 6.06
N PHE A 16 11.54 0.23 5.44
CA PHE A 16 11.12 1.44 6.14
C PHE A 16 9.83 1.22 6.97
N GLU A 17 9.39 -0.03 7.11
CA GLU A 17 8.21 -0.42 7.89
C GLU A 17 8.58 -0.65 9.33
N ASN A 18 7.75 -0.14 10.23
CA ASN A 18 7.91 -0.27 11.67
C ASN A 18 7.01 -1.41 12.19
N ALA A 19 7.59 -2.34 12.95
CA ALA A 19 6.86 -3.52 13.44
C ALA A 19 5.62 -3.16 14.28
N LEU A 20 5.68 -2.08 15.08
CA LEU A 20 4.55 -1.59 15.85
C LEU A 20 3.42 -1.06 14.96
N ILE A 21 3.75 -0.29 13.92
CA ILE A 21 2.75 0.21 12.96
C ILE A 21 2.08 -0.97 12.22
N ASN A 22 2.90 -1.92 11.79
CA ASN A 22 2.41 -3.14 11.14
C ASN A 22 1.49 -3.93 12.08
N GLY A 23 1.86 -4.09 13.35
CA GLY A 23 1.06 -4.77 14.36
C GLY A 23 -0.26 -4.07 14.65
N ILE A 24 -0.28 -2.73 14.71
CA ILE A 24 -1.52 -1.96 14.86
C ILE A 24 -2.47 -2.24 13.69
N ASN A 25 -1.96 -2.18 12.45
CA ASN A 25 -2.77 -2.44 11.26
C ASN A 25 -3.23 -3.91 11.17
N GLU A 26 -2.40 -4.88 11.55
CA GLU A 26 -2.80 -6.29 11.69
C GLU A 26 -4.00 -6.42 12.64
N SER A 27 -3.91 -5.87 13.86
CA SER A 27 -4.97 -5.94 14.86
C SER A 27 -6.26 -5.25 14.41
N ILE A 28 -6.17 -4.15 13.66
CA ILE A 28 -7.34 -3.49 13.08
C ILE A 28 -8.00 -4.42 12.06
N LEU A 29 -7.23 -5.00 11.13
CA LEU A 29 -7.77 -5.74 10.00
C LEU A 29 -8.25 -7.15 10.34
N GLU A 30 -7.73 -7.79 11.39
CA GLU A 30 -8.17 -9.11 11.85
C GLU A 30 -9.69 -9.21 12.06
N LYS A 31 -10.30 -8.17 12.62
CA LYS A 31 -11.75 -8.09 12.86
C LYS A 31 -12.56 -7.93 11.56
N TYR A 32 -11.87 -7.72 10.44
CA TYR A 32 -12.43 -7.48 9.11
C TYR A 32 -12.00 -8.54 8.08
N ASP A 33 -11.29 -9.58 8.51
CA ASP A 33 -11.00 -10.73 7.65
C ASP A 33 -12.31 -11.25 7.02
N PHE A 34 -12.28 -11.57 5.73
CA PHE A 34 -13.49 -11.89 4.96
C PHE A 34 -14.28 -13.03 5.62
N VAL A 35 -13.58 -14.06 6.11
CA VAL A 35 -14.11 -15.20 6.87
C VAL A 35 -14.96 -14.81 8.07
N ASN A 36 -14.64 -13.70 8.74
CA ASN A 36 -15.35 -13.26 9.95
C ASN A 36 -16.63 -12.49 9.63
N ARG A 37 -16.83 -12.10 8.36
CA ARG A 37 -17.90 -11.17 7.95
C ARG A 37 -18.89 -11.75 6.95
N ASN A 38 -18.54 -12.85 6.28
CA ASN A 38 -19.34 -13.42 5.21
C ASN A 38 -19.64 -14.89 5.52
N LYS A 39 -20.90 -15.27 5.33
CA LYS A 39 -21.35 -16.67 5.44
C LYS A 39 -21.07 -17.46 4.16
N GLU A 40 -21.04 -16.77 3.02
CA GLU A 40 -20.75 -17.34 1.72
C GLU A 40 -19.33 -16.99 1.32
N PHE A 41 -18.56 -18.02 0.99
CA PHE A 41 -17.17 -17.90 0.57
C PHE A 41 -17.07 -17.92 -0.95
N PRO A 42 -16.11 -17.19 -1.54
CA PRO A 42 -15.74 -17.43 -2.92
C PRO A 42 -15.43 -18.92 -3.10
N LEU A 43 -15.80 -19.52 -4.23
CA LEU A 43 -15.61 -20.94 -4.55
C LEU A 43 -14.16 -21.46 -4.42
N PHE A 44 -13.19 -20.58 -4.16
CA PHE A 44 -11.76 -20.85 -4.04
C PHE A 44 -11.15 -20.26 -2.77
N ASP A 45 -11.90 -20.19 -1.67
CA ASP A 45 -11.29 -19.88 -0.38
C ASP A 45 -10.38 -21.03 0.04
N LYS A 46 -9.11 -20.71 0.25
CA LYS A 46 -8.15 -21.62 0.87
C LYS A 46 -7.73 -20.98 2.18
N LYS A 47 -7.45 -21.80 3.18
CA LYS A 47 -6.67 -21.34 4.34
C LYS A 47 -5.37 -20.72 3.83
N HIS A 48 -4.93 -19.61 4.43
CA HIS A 48 -3.78 -18.84 3.95
C HIS A 48 -4.04 -18.25 2.56
N SER A 49 -5.09 -17.44 2.44
CA SER A 49 -5.42 -16.72 1.21
C SER A 49 -5.87 -15.30 1.53
N PRO A 50 -6.07 -14.43 0.53
CA PRO A 50 -6.61 -13.09 0.77
C PRO A 50 -7.94 -13.05 1.53
N PHE A 51 -8.72 -14.13 1.50
CA PHE A 51 -10.02 -14.23 2.20
C PHE A 51 -9.88 -14.79 3.62
N GLN A 52 -8.78 -15.49 3.90
CA GLN A 52 -8.49 -16.10 5.20
C GLN A 52 -6.97 -15.98 5.51
N PRO A 53 -6.45 -14.74 5.65
CA PRO A 53 -5.04 -14.52 5.96
C PRO A 53 -4.76 -14.86 7.42
N THR A 54 -3.51 -15.20 7.74
CA THR A 54 -3.03 -15.28 9.13
C THR A 54 -2.29 -14.01 9.54
N TYR A 55 -1.84 -13.96 10.79
CA TYR A 55 -1.03 -12.84 11.29
C TYR A 55 0.20 -12.62 10.41
N GLY A 56 0.40 -11.36 9.98
CA GLY A 56 1.50 -10.97 9.10
C GLY A 56 1.20 -11.09 7.61
N GLN A 57 0.08 -11.73 7.23
CA GLN A 57 -0.35 -11.89 5.83
C GLN A 57 -1.41 -10.85 5.42
N ARG A 58 -1.95 -10.05 6.34
CA ARG A 58 -3.10 -9.16 6.06
C ARG A 58 -2.78 -7.97 5.16
N TRP A 59 -1.51 -7.73 4.85
CA TRP A 59 -1.16 -6.81 3.76
C TRP A 59 -1.63 -7.30 2.38
N LEU A 60 -2.00 -8.59 2.25
CA LEU A 60 -2.67 -9.20 1.11
C LEU A 60 -4.14 -9.52 1.37
N THR A 61 -4.78 -8.92 2.39
CA THR A 61 -6.19 -9.21 2.70
C THR A 61 -7.15 -8.58 1.69
N TYR A 62 -8.24 -9.31 1.39
CA TYR A 62 -9.38 -8.82 0.64
C TYR A 62 -10.46 -8.27 1.59
N ILE A 63 -10.76 -6.98 1.45
CA ILE A 63 -11.87 -6.33 2.16
C ILE A 63 -12.86 -5.81 1.15
N GLN A 64 -14.08 -6.34 1.16
CA GLN A 64 -15.12 -5.96 0.22
C GLN A 64 -15.36 -4.44 0.19
N GLN A 65 -15.62 -3.89 -1.00
CA GLN A 65 -16.01 -2.49 -1.16
C GLN A 65 -17.23 -2.14 -0.31
N GLY A 66 -17.29 -0.90 0.19
CA GLY A 66 -18.36 -0.42 1.07
C GLY A 66 -18.22 -0.82 2.55
N VAL A 67 -17.34 -1.77 2.89
CA VAL A 67 -17.02 -2.07 4.28
C VAL A 67 -16.32 -0.86 4.91
N THR A 68 -16.98 -0.25 5.89
CA THR A 68 -16.37 0.83 6.67
C THR A 68 -15.62 0.24 7.85
N ILE A 69 -14.30 0.38 7.84
CA ILE A 69 -13.45 0.00 8.96
C ILE A 69 -13.56 1.05 10.07
N LYS A 70 -14.04 0.61 11.22
CA LYS A 70 -14.16 1.40 12.45
C LYS A 70 -13.24 0.78 13.51
N ASN A 71 -12.54 1.64 14.23
CA ASN A 71 -11.83 1.22 15.43
C ASN A 71 -12.77 1.32 16.63
N PHE A 72 -12.87 0.22 17.37
CA PHE A 72 -13.61 0.11 18.62
C PHE A 72 -12.72 -0.31 19.78
N ASP A 73 -11.43 -0.52 19.54
CA ASP A 73 -10.51 -1.09 20.51
C ASP A 73 -9.70 0.00 21.21
N LYS A 74 -9.81 0.04 22.54
CA LYS A 74 -9.07 0.97 23.40
C LYS A 74 -7.56 0.77 23.27
N GLU A 75 -7.11 -0.47 23.15
CA GLU A 75 -5.69 -0.79 23.03
C GLU A 75 -5.11 -0.27 21.70
N VAL A 76 -5.85 -0.46 20.60
CA VAL A 76 -5.47 0.10 19.28
C VAL A 76 -5.38 1.62 19.34
N LYS A 77 -6.37 2.28 19.98
CA LYS A 77 -6.36 3.74 20.16
C LYS A 77 -5.11 4.20 20.93
N GLU A 78 -4.81 3.56 22.06
CA GLU A 78 -3.65 3.92 22.90
C GLU A 78 -2.33 3.73 22.14
N LYS A 79 -2.20 2.64 21.39
CA LYS A 79 -1.03 2.40 20.53
C LYS A 79 -0.88 3.47 19.44
N ILE A 80 -1.97 3.86 18.77
CA ILE A 80 -1.94 4.95 17.77
C ILE A 80 -1.49 6.26 18.42
N ILE A 81 -2.12 6.66 19.54
CA ILE A 81 -1.79 7.92 20.24
C ILE A 81 -0.30 7.93 20.64
N ARG A 82 0.20 6.81 21.16
CA ARG A 82 1.61 6.67 21.56
C ARG A 82 2.59 6.85 20.41
N VAL A 83 2.28 6.34 19.21
CA VAL A 83 3.22 6.47 18.08
C VAL A 83 3.16 7.84 17.44
N ILE A 84 1.99 8.49 17.38
CA ILE A 84 1.86 9.83 16.81
C ILE A 84 2.36 10.93 17.76
N SER A 85 2.48 10.66 19.06
CA SER A 85 3.07 11.59 20.03
C SER A 85 4.59 11.70 19.90
N LEU A 86 5.22 10.86 19.06
CA LEU A 86 6.60 11.04 18.67
C LEU A 86 6.65 12.20 17.66
N GLU A 87 7.35 13.29 17.99
CA GLU A 87 7.57 14.38 17.04
C GLU A 87 8.31 13.86 15.79
N ASN A 88 7.96 14.39 14.62
CA ASN A 88 8.58 14.05 13.32
C ASN A 88 8.53 12.56 12.94
N PHE A 89 7.32 12.03 12.77
CA PHE A 89 7.12 10.65 12.31
C PHE A 89 6.89 10.55 10.79
N ALA A 90 7.30 9.41 10.23
CA ALA A 90 6.92 8.97 8.88
C ALA A 90 6.53 7.49 8.97
N PHE A 91 5.26 7.20 8.72
CA PHE A 91 4.75 5.83 8.76
C PHE A 91 4.47 5.32 7.35
N LYS A 92 4.90 4.08 7.09
CA LYS A 92 4.62 3.38 5.84
C LYS A 92 4.05 2.01 6.17
N ASP A 93 2.91 1.72 5.58
CA ASP A 93 2.26 0.41 5.60
C ASP A 93 1.27 0.34 4.43
N PRO A 94 1.31 -0.68 3.55
CA PRO A 94 0.33 -0.82 2.47
C PRO A 94 -1.12 -0.89 2.96
N ARG A 95 -1.36 -1.34 4.21
CA ARG A 95 -2.69 -1.49 4.83
C ARG A 95 -3.36 -0.17 5.20
N PHE A 96 -2.65 0.96 5.10
CA PHE A 96 -3.29 2.27 5.28
C PHE A 96 -4.38 2.54 4.25
N ASN A 97 -4.32 1.91 3.06
CA ASN A 97 -5.43 1.89 2.11
C ASN A 97 -6.79 1.57 2.75
N TYR A 98 -6.81 0.69 3.74
CA TYR A 98 -7.97 0.23 4.48
C TYR A 98 -8.10 0.95 5.83
N THR A 99 -7.00 1.09 6.57
CA THR A 99 -7.02 1.57 7.96
C THR A 99 -6.95 3.09 8.10
N LEU A 100 -6.71 3.85 7.03
CA LEU A 100 -6.50 5.31 7.11
C LEU A 100 -7.61 6.04 7.88
N LYS A 101 -8.88 5.64 7.69
CA LYS A 101 -10.02 6.26 8.40
C LYS A 101 -9.97 6.06 9.92
N VAL A 102 -9.33 5.00 10.40
CA VAL A 102 -9.07 4.78 11.83
C VAL A 102 -8.00 5.74 12.32
N TRP A 103 -6.87 5.81 11.61
CA TRP A 103 -5.73 6.65 11.97
C TRP A 103 -6.07 8.14 11.94
N ASN A 104 -6.76 8.60 10.89
CA ASN A 104 -7.06 10.01 10.66
C ASN A 104 -7.87 10.68 11.77
N LYS A 105 -8.54 9.91 12.63
CA LYS A 105 -9.24 10.45 13.81
C LYS A 105 -8.30 11.06 14.85
N TYR A 106 -7.03 10.71 14.81
CA TYR A 106 -6.03 11.09 15.80
C TYR A 106 -4.88 11.91 15.21
N LEU A 107 -4.73 11.92 13.88
CA LEU A 107 -3.70 12.68 13.20
C LEU A 107 -4.04 14.18 13.23
N ASN A 108 -3.03 15.01 13.44
CA ASN A 108 -3.19 16.46 13.30
C ASN A 108 -3.34 16.86 11.82
N GLU A 109 -3.66 18.13 11.56
CA GLU A 109 -3.86 18.66 10.21
C GLU A 109 -2.55 18.84 9.41
N GLU A 110 -1.39 18.80 10.07
CA GLU A 110 -0.08 18.98 9.45
C GLU A 110 0.43 17.68 8.80
N VAL A 111 -0.14 16.52 9.15
CA VAL A 111 0.24 15.25 8.53
C VAL A 111 -0.11 15.24 7.05
N ILE A 112 0.90 14.98 6.23
CA ILE A 112 0.81 14.84 4.77
C ILE A 112 0.74 13.35 4.40
N PHE A 113 -0.11 13.03 3.43
CA PHE A 113 -0.32 11.68 2.92
C PHE A 113 0.36 11.51 1.56
N LEU A 114 1.37 10.65 1.52
CA LEU A 114 2.06 10.28 0.28
C LEU A 114 1.44 9.00 -0.30
N CYS A 115 0.70 9.15 -1.39
CA CYS A 115 -0.02 8.07 -2.07
C CYS A 115 0.84 7.51 -3.20
N ILE A 116 1.64 6.49 -2.90
CA ILE A 116 2.56 5.88 -3.87
C ILE A 116 1.80 4.94 -4.80
N ILE A 117 1.97 5.11 -6.11
CA ILE A 117 1.31 4.34 -7.16
C ILE A 117 2.37 3.58 -7.94
N ARG A 118 2.14 2.29 -8.15
CA ARG A 118 2.98 1.44 -9.01
C ARG A 118 2.11 0.68 -10.00
N HIS A 119 2.64 0.49 -11.21
CA HIS A 119 1.96 -0.24 -12.27
C HIS A 119 1.45 -1.61 -11.77
N PRO A 120 0.18 -1.97 -12.03
CA PRO A 120 -0.44 -3.18 -11.48
C PRO A 120 0.28 -4.47 -11.88
N GLU A 121 0.77 -4.55 -13.13
CA GLU A 121 1.59 -5.68 -13.61
C GLU A 121 2.84 -5.92 -12.74
N ILE A 122 3.58 -4.85 -12.45
CA ILE A 122 4.82 -4.92 -11.68
C ILE A 122 4.51 -5.31 -10.23
N VAL A 123 3.40 -4.81 -9.68
CA VAL A 123 2.94 -5.22 -8.35
C VAL A 123 2.59 -6.71 -8.34
N ALA A 124 1.86 -7.19 -9.35
CA ALA A 124 1.47 -8.59 -9.45
C ALA A 124 2.67 -9.53 -9.51
N GLU A 125 3.66 -9.21 -10.36
CA GLU A 125 4.92 -9.96 -10.44
C GLU A 125 5.69 -9.95 -9.11
N SER A 126 5.76 -8.79 -8.45
CA SER A 126 6.45 -8.64 -7.17
C SER A 126 5.78 -9.45 -6.05
N VAL A 127 4.45 -9.44 -5.97
CA VAL A 127 3.69 -10.18 -4.95
C VAL A 127 3.84 -11.69 -5.17
N LEU A 128 3.67 -12.16 -6.41
CA LEU A 128 3.82 -13.59 -6.72
C LEU A 128 5.23 -14.08 -6.40
N LYS A 129 6.26 -13.29 -6.69
CA LYS A 129 7.64 -13.61 -6.30
C LYS A 129 7.78 -13.70 -4.78
N ASP A 130 7.29 -12.70 -4.03
CA ASP A 130 7.38 -12.71 -2.57
C ASP A 130 6.64 -13.93 -1.96
N CYS A 131 5.49 -14.33 -2.49
CA CYS A 131 4.79 -15.56 -2.07
C CYS A 131 5.55 -16.86 -2.38
N GLN A 132 6.49 -16.84 -3.33
CA GLN A 132 7.35 -18.00 -3.63
C GLN A 132 8.63 -18.03 -2.80
N THR A 133 9.07 -16.90 -2.25
CA THR A 133 10.41 -16.77 -1.64
C THR A 133 10.40 -16.41 -0.16
N ALA A 134 9.34 -15.82 0.37
CA ALA A 134 9.29 -15.40 1.76
C ALA A 134 8.65 -16.48 2.64
N ASP A 135 9.36 -16.93 3.67
CA ASP A 135 8.96 -18.06 4.54
C ASP A 135 7.52 -17.96 5.06
N TYR A 136 7.10 -16.79 5.54
CA TYR A 136 5.75 -16.56 6.08
C TYR A 136 4.63 -16.51 5.02
N LEU A 137 4.96 -16.64 3.74
CA LEU A 137 4.02 -16.65 2.61
C LEU A 137 4.12 -17.92 1.76
N LEU A 138 5.00 -18.88 2.11
CA LEU A 138 5.15 -20.11 1.32
C LEU A 138 3.86 -20.94 1.28
N ASP A 139 3.00 -20.78 2.28
CA ASP A 139 1.67 -21.40 2.35
C ASP A 139 0.54 -20.49 1.80
N PHE A 140 0.86 -19.27 1.35
CA PHE A 140 -0.13 -18.28 0.94
C PHE A 140 -0.58 -18.48 -0.51
N TYR A 141 -1.84 -18.88 -0.69
CA TYR A 141 -2.44 -19.14 -1.99
C TYR A 141 -2.98 -17.86 -2.63
N ILE A 142 -2.34 -17.43 -3.72
CA ILE A 142 -2.76 -16.28 -4.51
C ILE A 142 -2.44 -16.48 -6.00
N SER A 143 -3.36 -16.08 -6.88
CA SER A 143 -3.12 -16.03 -8.34
C SER A 143 -2.88 -14.60 -8.80
N LYS A 144 -2.34 -14.45 -10.01
CA LYS A 144 -2.09 -13.14 -10.62
C LYS A 144 -3.37 -12.30 -10.74
N GLU A 145 -4.47 -12.95 -11.13
CA GLU A 145 -5.80 -12.35 -11.25
C GLU A 145 -6.29 -11.83 -9.90
N LEU A 146 -6.05 -12.60 -8.83
CA LEU A 146 -6.40 -12.18 -7.49
C LEU A 146 -5.53 -11.01 -7.02
N VAL A 147 -4.24 -10.95 -7.37
CA VAL A 147 -3.41 -9.76 -7.09
C VAL A 147 -3.96 -8.52 -7.79
N TYR A 148 -4.42 -8.61 -9.05
CA TYR A 148 -5.05 -7.47 -9.72
C TYR A 148 -6.32 -7.02 -9.00
N GLN A 149 -7.15 -7.95 -8.54
CA GLN A 149 -8.35 -7.63 -7.75
C GLN A 149 -7.98 -6.95 -6.44
N LEU A 150 -6.95 -7.43 -5.74
CA LEU A 150 -6.46 -6.82 -4.50
C LEU A 150 -5.88 -5.42 -4.74
N TRP A 151 -5.12 -5.24 -5.82
CA TRP A 151 -4.60 -3.93 -6.21
C TRP A 151 -5.74 -2.95 -6.46
N PHE A 152 -6.75 -3.36 -7.25
CA PHE A 152 -7.91 -2.52 -7.56
C PHE A 152 -8.71 -2.20 -6.30
N ASN A 153 -8.96 -3.21 -5.47
CA ASN A 153 -9.70 -3.09 -4.23
C ASN A 153 -8.99 -2.14 -3.25
N SER A 154 -7.68 -2.31 -3.10
CA SER A 154 -6.80 -1.48 -2.28
C SER A 154 -6.89 0.00 -2.66
N TYR A 155 -6.64 0.34 -3.93
CA TYR A 155 -6.67 1.74 -4.36
C TYR A 155 -8.09 2.33 -4.35
N SER A 156 -9.12 1.52 -4.60
CA SER A 156 -10.51 1.97 -4.49
C SER A 156 -10.87 2.35 -3.06
N HIS A 157 -10.45 1.54 -2.07
CA HIS A 157 -10.61 1.88 -0.65
C HIS A 157 -9.79 3.11 -0.27
N LEU A 158 -8.55 3.22 -0.73
CA LEU A 158 -7.70 4.40 -0.49
C LEU A 158 -8.40 5.67 -0.99
N LEU A 159 -8.83 5.71 -2.26
CA LEU A 159 -9.51 6.87 -2.83
C LEU A 159 -10.78 7.23 -2.06
N ASN A 160 -11.53 6.24 -1.58
CA ASN A 160 -12.71 6.51 -0.76
C ASN A 160 -12.34 7.07 0.62
N ASN A 161 -11.30 6.56 1.25
CA ASN A 161 -10.81 7.04 2.55
C ASN A 161 -10.23 8.47 2.46
N LEU A 162 -9.66 8.85 1.31
CA LEU A 162 -9.11 10.18 1.07
C LEU A 162 -10.17 11.26 0.87
N LYS A 163 -11.45 10.92 0.60
CA LYS A 163 -12.52 11.92 0.38
C LYS A 163 -12.76 12.83 1.58
N SER A 164 -12.48 12.37 2.81
CA SER A 164 -12.64 13.16 4.04
C SER A 164 -11.37 13.89 4.45
N ILE A 165 -10.32 13.84 3.63
CA ILE A 165 -9.04 14.47 3.89
C ILE A 165 -8.95 15.74 3.03
N ASP A 166 -8.41 16.81 3.61
CA ASP A 166 -8.08 18.01 2.85
C ASP A 166 -7.15 17.65 1.68
N GLN A 167 -7.54 18.03 0.47
CA GLN A 167 -6.76 17.78 -0.75
C GLN A 167 -5.38 18.43 -0.68
N GLY A 168 -5.24 19.53 0.07
CA GLY A 168 -3.95 20.15 0.35
C GLY A 168 -2.97 19.23 1.07
N ARG A 169 -3.42 18.18 1.75
CA ARG A 169 -2.59 17.24 2.51
C ARG A 169 -2.20 16.00 1.72
N ILE A 170 -2.70 15.82 0.50
CA ILE A 170 -2.52 14.58 -0.26
C ILE A 170 -1.58 14.82 -1.43
N VAL A 171 -0.59 13.94 -1.58
CA VAL A 171 0.32 13.94 -2.74
C VAL A 171 0.29 12.56 -3.38
N PHE A 172 -0.23 12.48 -4.60
CA PHE A 172 -0.13 11.27 -5.42
C PHE A 172 1.20 11.24 -6.15
N ILE A 173 1.87 10.09 -6.12
CA ILE A 173 3.22 9.95 -6.64
C ILE A 173 3.32 8.64 -7.38
N HIS A 174 3.65 8.70 -8.67
CA HIS A 174 4.01 7.50 -9.40
C HIS A 174 5.42 7.04 -9.01
N TYR A 175 5.61 5.74 -8.84
CA TYR A 175 6.88 5.15 -8.40
C TYR A 175 8.06 5.53 -9.30
N GLU A 176 7.83 5.69 -10.61
CA GLU A 176 8.87 6.18 -11.52
C GLU A 176 9.30 7.62 -11.25
N GLN A 177 8.40 8.50 -10.80
CA GLN A 177 8.76 9.89 -10.43
C GLN A 177 9.66 9.92 -9.19
N LEU A 178 9.52 8.95 -8.29
CA LEU A 178 10.46 8.77 -7.17
C LEU A 178 11.81 8.27 -7.66
N LEU A 179 11.83 7.33 -8.62
CA LEU A 179 13.07 6.76 -9.15
C LEU A 179 13.83 7.69 -10.10
N SER A 180 13.16 8.61 -10.78
CA SER A 180 13.81 9.64 -11.59
C SER A 180 14.23 10.85 -10.75
N GLY A 181 13.61 11.03 -9.59
CA GLY A 181 13.81 12.19 -8.73
C GLY A 181 12.96 13.40 -9.11
N ASP A 182 12.11 13.29 -10.14
CA ASP A 182 11.26 14.39 -10.64
C ASP A 182 10.36 15.00 -9.56
N ILE A 183 10.00 14.21 -8.54
CA ILE A 183 9.11 14.63 -7.45
C ILE A 183 9.84 15.20 -6.22
N LEU A 184 11.18 15.09 -6.15
CA LEU A 184 11.93 15.43 -4.93
C LEU A 184 11.82 16.89 -4.54
N GLN A 185 11.83 17.81 -5.50
CA GLN A 185 11.69 19.24 -5.22
C GLN A 185 10.31 19.54 -4.63
N LEU A 186 9.25 18.99 -5.23
CA LEU A 186 7.89 19.15 -4.73
C LEU A 186 7.77 18.61 -3.30
N LEU A 187 8.30 17.41 -3.03
CA LEU A 187 8.26 16.82 -1.70
C LEU A 187 9.09 17.61 -0.69
N SER A 188 10.25 18.15 -1.07
CA SER A 188 11.08 18.92 -0.15
C SER A 188 10.38 20.19 0.31
N VAL A 189 9.70 20.89 -0.61
CA VAL A 189 8.87 22.05 -0.28
C VAL A 189 7.69 21.63 0.58
N LYS A 190 7.00 20.55 0.21
CA LYS A 190 5.77 20.12 0.88
C LYS A 190 6.01 19.62 2.30
N LEU A 191 7.11 18.92 2.53
CA LEU A 191 7.49 18.36 3.83
C LEU A 191 8.34 19.33 4.67
N GLU A 192 8.67 20.51 4.12
CA GLU A 192 9.60 21.47 4.73
C GLU A 192 10.92 20.83 5.16
N ALA A 193 11.38 19.85 4.36
CA ALA A 193 12.51 19.00 4.68
C ALA A 193 13.45 18.87 3.49
N ARG A 194 14.76 18.84 3.75
CA ARG A 194 15.75 18.59 2.71
C ARG A 194 15.76 17.12 2.34
N LEU A 195 15.32 16.79 1.11
CA LEU A 195 15.46 15.45 0.56
C LEU A 195 16.77 15.33 -0.22
N THR A 196 17.40 14.16 -0.16
CA THR A 196 18.64 13.86 -0.88
C THR A 196 18.37 12.79 -1.94
N SER A 197 18.88 13.01 -3.15
CA SER A 197 18.73 12.08 -4.28
C SER A 197 19.60 10.82 -4.14
N ASN A 198 20.51 10.80 -3.16
CA ASN A 198 21.45 9.71 -2.87
C ASN A 198 20.73 8.38 -2.54
N LEU A 199 19.45 8.45 -2.17
CA LEU A 199 18.62 7.29 -1.84
C LEU A 199 17.96 6.66 -3.09
N ILE A 200 17.92 7.39 -4.20
CA ILE A 200 17.37 6.94 -5.46
C ILE A 200 18.34 5.96 -6.10
N SER A 201 17.86 4.75 -6.37
CA SER A 201 18.61 3.73 -7.11
C SER A 201 17.95 3.51 -8.46
N PRO A 202 18.42 4.18 -9.54
CA PRO A 202 17.87 4.03 -10.88
C PRO A 202 17.88 2.57 -11.36
N ASP A 203 18.82 1.78 -10.85
CA ASP A 203 18.90 0.33 -11.04
C ASP A 203 17.67 -0.46 -10.61
N LEU A 204 16.78 0.10 -9.80
CA LEU A 204 15.51 -0.54 -9.44
C LEU A 204 14.45 -0.42 -10.56
N ASN A 205 14.69 0.41 -11.58
CA ASN A 205 13.79 0.64 -12.71
C ASN A 205 13.98 -0.40 -13.83
N ARG A 206 13.88 -1.70 -13.51
CA ARG A 206 14.26 -2.80 -14.42
C ARG A 206 13.12 -3.50 -15.16
N SER A 207 11.85 -3.16 -14.92
CA SER A 207 10.74 -3.92 -15.50
C SER A 207 10.04 -3.16 -16.63
N ARG A 208 10.40 -3.49 -17.88
CA ARG A 208 9.53 -3.25 -19.05
C ARG A 208 8.53 -4.40 -19.10
N THR A 209 7.28 -4.15 -18.72
CA THR A 209 6.26 -5.21 -18.74
C THR A 209 5.12 -4.84 -19.68
N LYS A 210 4.70 -5.81 -20.51
CA LYS A 210 3.45 -5.67 -21.27
C LYS A 210 2.30 -5.70 -20.27
N ASP A 211 1.49 -4.64 -20.25
CA ASP A 211 0.34 -4.57 -19.35
C ASP A 211 -0.71 -5.61 -19.75
N LYS A 212 -0.91 -6.61 -18.87
CA LYS A 212 -1.92 -7.66 -19.03
C LYS A 212 -3.06 -7.52 -18.01
N SER A 213 -3.06 -6.44 -17.22
CA SER A 213 -4.07 -6.24 -16.18
C SER A 213 -5.46 -6.05 -16.79
N PRO A 214 -6.54 -6.48 -16.13
CA PRO A 214 -7.91 -6.33 -16.64
C PRO A 214 -8.29 -4.86 -16.92
N LYS A 215 -9.27 -4.64 -17.82
CA LYS A 215 -9.67 -3.28 -18.27
C LYS A 215 -9.97 -2.32 -17.11
N HIS A 216 -10.77 -2.75 -16.13
CA HIS A 216 -11.13 -1.92 -14.97
C HIS A 216 -9.91 -1.56 -14.09
N VAL A 217 -8.92 -2.45 -13.99
CA VAL A 217 -7.66 -2.20 -13.29
C VAL A 217 -6.85 -1.13 -14.02
N ARG A 218 -6.74 -1.23 -15.35
CA ARG A 218 -6.07 -0.22 -16.18
C ARG A 218 -6.75 1.14 -16.10
N GLU A 219 -8.08 1.18 -16.09
CA GLU A 219 -8.84 2.43 -15.95
C GLU A 219 -8.55 3.12 -14.61
N LEU A 220 -8.56 2.37 -13.51
CA LEU A 220 -8.20 2.91 -12.20
C LEU A 220 -6.72 3.36 -12.16
N TYR A 221 -5.80 2.58 -12.72
CA TYR A 221 -4.40 2.96 -12.81
C TYR A 221 -4.18 4.25 -13.61
N ASN A 222 -4.86 4.40 -14.75
CA ASN A 222 -4.82 5.62 -15.54
C ASN A 222 -5.38 6.82 -14.78
N HIS A 223 -6.45 6.64 -13.99
CA HIS A 223 -6.97 7.67 -13.11
C HIS A 223 -5.94 8.08 -12.05
N LEU A 224 -5.30 7.13 -11.38
CA LEU A 224 -4.25 7.39 -10.40
C LEU A 224 -3.03 8.09 -11.02
N CYS A 225 -2.63 7.71 -12.24
CA CYS A 225 -1.56 8.39 -12.98
C CYS A 225 -1.90 9.85 -13.24
N LYS A 226 -3.15 10.16 -13.60
CA LYS A 226 -3.61 11.55 -13.76
C LYS A 226 -3.52 12.34 -12.45
N LEU A 227 -3.91 11.74 -11.33
CA LEU A 227 -3.79 12.37 -10.01
C LEU A 227 -2.33 12.65 -9.63
N ALA A 228 -1.39 11.79 -10.04
CA ALA A 228 0.05 11.99 -9.86
C ALA A 228 0.70 12.92 -10.90
N ASN A 229 -0.07 13.48 -11.84
CA ASN A 229 0.44 14.18 -13.02
C ASN A 229 1.53 13.38 -13.78
N PHE A 230 1.38 12.06 -13.79
CA PHE A 230 2.33 11.15 -14.44
C PHE A 230 1.84 10.83 -15.85
N ARG A 231 2.66 11.22 -16.85
CA ARG A 231 2.43 10.85 -18.25
C ARG A 231 3.10 9.51 -18.53
N GLN A 232 2.30 8.49 -18.77
CA GLN A 232 2.81 7.22 -19.27
C GLN A 232 3.52 7.47 -20.61
N LYS A 233 4.75 6.97 -20.74
CA LYS A 233 5.39 6.90 -22.05
C LYS A 233 4.64 5.87 -22.87
N VAL A 234 3.77 6.33 -23.77
CA VAL A 234 3.09 5.46 -24.74
C VAL A 234 4.16 5.02 -25.73
N TRP A 235 4.69 3.82 -25.53
CA TRP A 235 5.54 3.18 -26.51
C TRP A 235 4.62 2.55 -27.54
N TRP A 236 4.40 3.26 -28.65
CA TRP A 236 3.84 2.65 -29.85
C TRP A 236 4.78 1.52 -30.25
N ASN A 237 4.37 0.28 -30.01
CA ASN A 237 4.97 -0.86 -30.69
C ASN A 237 4.50 -0.75 -32.16
N PHE A 238 5.28 -0.06 -32.98
CA PHE A 238 5.34 -0.42 -34.39
C PHE A 238 5.89 -1.83 -34.43
N PHE A 239 5.03 -2.82 -34.69
CA PHE A 239 5.24 -4.00 -35.53
C PHE A 239 3.94 -4.83 -35.54
#